data_AF-A0A097KUN0-F1
#
_entry.id   AF-A0A097KUN0-F1
#
_cell.length_a   1.000
_cell.length_b   1.000
_cell.length_c   1.000
_cell.angle_alpha   90.00
_cell.angle_beta   90.00
_cell.angle_gamma   90.00
#
_symmetry.space_group_name_H-M   'P 1'
#
loop_
_entity.id
_entity.type
_entity.pdbx_description
1 polymer ?
#
loop_
_entity_poly.entity_id
_entity_poly.type
_entity_poly.pdbx_seq_one_letter_code
_entity_poly.pdbx_strand_id
1 'polypeptide(L)'
;IPVHKFITALKSTGLRTSDPRLKECMDMLRLTLQTTSDGVMLDKDLFKKCVQSNIVLLTQAFRRKFVIPDFMSFTSHIDELYESAKKQSGGKVADYIPQLAKFSPDLWGVSLCTVDGQRHSVGDTKVPFCLQSCVKPLKYAIAVNDLGTEYVHRYVGKEPSGLRFNKLFLNEDDRP
;
A
#
# COMPACT_ATOMS: atom_id res chain seq x y z
N ILE A 1 -14.76 26.63 -6.78
CA ILE A 1 -13.94 25.46 -7.20
C ILE A 1 -14.88 24.28 -7.40
N PRO A 2 -14.96 23.71 -8.62
CA PRO A 2 -15.74 22.51 -8.84
C PRO A 2 -15.19 21.33 -8.02
N VAL A 3 -16.05 20.61 -7.29
CA VAL A 3 -15.61 19.53 -6.39
C VAL A 3 -14.93 18.39 -7.15
N HIS A 4 -15.42 18.05 -8.34
CA HIS A 4 -14.77 17.04 -9.18
C HIS A 4 -13.33 17.42 -9.53
N LYS A 5 -13.06 18.71 -9.80
CA LYS A 5 -11.72 19.20 -10.13
C LYS A 5 -10.77 19.07 -8.93
N PHE A 6 -11.26 19.34 -7.73
CA PHE A 6 -10.50 19.11 -6.49
C PHE A 6 -10.19 17.62 -6.29
N ILE A 7 -11.18 16.73 -6.42
CA ILE A 7 -10.98 15.29 -6.25
C ILE A 7 -10.01 14.74 -7.31
N THR A 8 -10.13 15.15 -8.57
CA THR A 8 -9.21 14.74 -9.63
C THR A 8 -7.78 15.22 -9.34
N ALA A 9 -7.61 16.47 -8.92
CA ALA A 9 -6.31 17.01 -8.54
C ALA A 9 -5.72 16.32 -7.30
N LEU A 10 -6.56 15.92 -6.33
CA LEU A 10 -6.13 15.15 -5.18
C LEU A 10 -5.65 13.76 -5.60
N LYS A 11 -6.41 13.06 -6.46
CA LYS A 11 -6.04 11.73 -6.97
C LYS A 11 -4.75 11.74 -7.76
N SER A 12 -4.45 12.82 -8.51
CA SER A 12 -3.20 12.92 -9.26
C SER A 12 -1.96 13.07 -8.35
N THR A 13 -2.13 13.41 -7.07
CA THR A 13 -1.04 13.32 -6.07
C THR A 13 -0.72 11.89 -5.65
N GLY A 14 -1.58 10.92 -6.01
CA GLY A 14 -1.50 9.52 -5.60
C GLY A 14 -2.30 9.18 -4.34
N LEU A 15 -2.82 10.17 -3.60
CA LEU A 15 -3.73 9.92 -2.49
C LEU A 15 -5.07 9.38 -2.99
N ARG A 16 -5.69 8.52 -2.18
CA ARG A 16 -7.06 8.03 -2.41
C ARG A 16 -8.04 8.81 -1.53
N THR A 17 -9.26 9.01 -2.01
CA THR A 17 -10.33 9.66 -1.23
C THR A 17 -10.77 8.85 0.00
N SER A 18 -10.35 7.59 0.09
CA SER A 18 -10.55 6.73 1.26
C SER A 18 -9.36 6.72 2.23
N ASP A 19 -8.38 7.61 2.06
CA ASP A 19 -7.30 7.78 3.04
C ASP A 19 -7.91 8.18 4.41
N PRO A 20 -7.65 7.42 5.49
CA PRO A 20 -8.19 7.74 6.81
C PRO A 20 -7.81 9.15 7.30
N ARG A 21 -6.64 9.66 6.89
CA ARG A 21 -6.16 11.01 7.23
C ARG A 21 -6.86 12.12 6.46
N LEU A 22 -7.76 11.79 5.54
CA LEU A 22 -8.61 12.73 4.80
C LEU A 22 -10.09 12.61 5.20
N LYS A 23 -10.42 11.80 6.21
CA LYS A 23 -11.80 11.50 6.58
C LYS A 23 -12.61 12.76 6.85
N GLU A 24 -12.11 13.67 7.68
CA GLU A 24 -12.82 14.90 8.07
C GLU A 24 -13.08 15.80 6.85
N CYS A 25 -12.08 15.97 5.98
CA CYS A 25 -12.22 16.72 4.74
C CYS A 25 -13.28 16.09 3.83
N MET A 26 -13.29 14.76 3.68
CA MET A 26 -14.24 14.07 2.79
C MET A 26 -15.66 14.10 3.37
N ASP A 27 -15.81 13.98 4.69
CA ASP A 27 -17.11 14.07 5.36
C ASP A 27 -17.68 15.49 5.28
N MET A 28 -16.84 16.52 5.48
CA MET A 28 -17.26 17.93 5.34
C MET A 28 -17.62 18.28 3.89
N LEU A 29 -16.89 17.75 2.91
CA LEU A 29 -17.25 17.88 1.49
C LEU A 29 -18.61 17.25 1.19
N ARG A 30 -18.88 16.04 1.68
CA ARG A 30 -20.19 15.37 1.52
C ARG A 30 -21.32 16.19 2.14
N LEU A 31 -21.14 16.67 3.37
CA LEU A 31 -22.12 17.50 4.05
C LEU A 31 -22.41 18.78 3.25
N THR A 32 -21.36 19.46 2.80
CA THR A 32 -21.50 20.71 2.04
C THR A 32 -22.26 20.47 0.73
N LEU A 33 -21.92 19.40 0.00
CA LEU A 33 -22.57 19.01 -1.26
C LEU A 33 -24.06 18.70 -1.12
N GLN A 34 -24.51 18.22 0.05
CA GLN A 34 -25.94 17.96 0.31
C GLN A 34 -26.73 19.25 0.61
N THR A 35 -26.06 20.31 1.04
CA THR A 35 -26.70 21.55 1.49
C THR A 35 -26.77 22.64 0.42
N THR A 36 -25.96 22.57 -0.64
CA THR A 36 -25.96 23.57 -1.73
C THR A 36 -26.83 23.14 -2.90
N SER A 37 -27.71 24.04 -3.34
CA SER A 37 -28.62 23.85 -4.48
C SER A 37 -27.90 23.50 -5.79
N ASP A 38 -26.69 24.01 -5.98
CA ASP A 38 -25.85 23.77 -7.17
C ASP A 38 -24.95 22.53 -7.04
N GLY A 39 -24.86 21.89 -5.86
CA GLY A 39 -24.22 20.59 -5.62
C GLY A 39 -22.80 20.36 -6.18
N VAL A 40 -22.11 21.37 -6.71
CA VAL A 40 -20.91 21.17 -7.56
C VAL A 40 -19.81 22.20 -7.25
N MET A 41 -20.15 23.40 -6.77
CA MET A 41 -19.21 24.50 -6.59
C MET A 41 -18.95 24.82 -5.11
N LEU A 42 -17.67 24.93 -4.75
CA LEU A 42 -17.22 25.45 -3.45
C LEU A 42 -16.72 26.88 -3.60
N ASP A 43 -17.24 27.80 -2.81
CA ASP A 43 -16.58 29.10 -2.61
C ASP A 43 -15.32 28.95 -1.73
N LYS A 44 -14.63 30.07 -1.50
CA LYS A 44 -13.38 30.10 -0.72
C LYS A 44 -13.58 29.68 0.74
N ASP A 45 -14.68 30.09 1.36
CA ASP A 45 -14.92 29.86 2.79
C ASP A 45 -15.39 28.43 3.04
N LEU A 46 -16.26 27.90 2.18
CA LEU A 46 -16.65 26.49 2.16
C LEU A 46 -15.45 25.58 1.91
N PHE A 47 -14.60 25.94 0.94
CA PHE A 47 -13.38 25.17 0.68
C PHE A 47 -12.46 25.16 1.91
N LYS A 48 -12.23 26.33 2.53
CA LYS A 48 -11.43 26.44 3.76
C LYS A 48 -12.00 25.58 4.88
N LYS A 49 -13.32 25.61 5.11
CA LYS A 49 -14.02 24.78 6.10
C LYS A 49 -13.82 23.28 5.84
N CYS A 50 -13.82 22.86 4.57
CA CYS A 50 -13.61 21.46 4.21
C CYS A 50 -12.18 21.02 4.50
N VAL A 51 -11.17 21.80 4.12
CA VAL A 51 -9.77 21.35 4.15
C VAL A 51 -9.05 21.62 5.47
N GLN A 52 -9.59 22.46 6.35
CA GLN A 52 -8.89 22.94 7.56
C GLN A 52 -8.32 21.82 8.44
N SER A 53 -9.07 20.73 8.63
CA SER A 53 -8.67 19.62 9.50
C SER A 53 -7.52 18.78 8.92
N ASN A 54 -7.32 18.83 7.59
CA ASN A 54 -6.35 17.98 6.89
C ASN A 54 -5.37 18.83 6.05
N ILE A 55 -5.28 20.14 6.32
CA ILE A 55 -4.57 21.12 5.48
C ILE A 55 -3.07 20.85 5.39
N VAL A 56 -2.45 20.30 6.43
CA VAL A 56 -1.02 19.98 6.44
C VAL A 56 -0.69 18.91 5.39
N LEU A 57 -1.44 17.80 5.39
CA LEU A 57 -1.29 16.72 4.41
C LEU A 57 -1.61 17.20 2.99
N LEU A 58 -2.71 17.93 2.82
CA LEU A 58 -3.09 18.48 1.52
C LEU A 58 -2.05 19.48 0.99
N THR A 59 -1.43 20.26 1.87
CA THR A 59 -0.35 21.17 1.50
C THR A 59 0.86 20.38 1.01
N GLN A 60 1.26 19.31 1.70
CA GLN A 60 2.35 18.44 1.25
C GLN A 60 2.05 17.84 -0.13
N ALA A 61 0.83 17.33 -0.31
CA ALA A 61 0.37 16.73 -1.56
C ALA A 61 0.43 17.71 -2.74
N PHE A 62 -0.23 18.86 -2.62
CA PHE A 62 -0.33 19.83 -3.71
C PHE A 62 0.95 20.63 -3.95
N ARG A 63 1.85 20.69 -2.96
CA ARG A 63 3.17 21.33 -3.10
C ARG A 63 4.26 20.36 -3.56
N ARG A 64 3.89 19.14 -3.98
CA ARG A 64 4.82 18.11 -4.45
C ARG A 64 5.91 17.78 -3.44
N LYS A 65 5.55 17.77 -2.15
CA LYS A 65 6.47 17.45 -1.03
C LYS A 65 6.43 15.99 -0.62
N PHE A 66 5.64 15.16 -1.29
CA PHE A 66 5.70 13.71 -1.10
C PHE A 66 6.99 13.15 -1.68
N VAL A 67 7.40 12.00 -1.14
CA VAL A 67 8.60 11.24 -1.49
C VAL A 67 8.66 10.92 -2.98
N ILE A 68 7.51 10.78 -3.65
CA ILE A 68 7.42 10.75 -5.12
C ILE A 68 6.61 11.96 -5.60
N PRO A 69 7.27 13.06 -6.01
CA PRO A 69 6.62 14.30 -6.45
C PRO A 69 5.73 14.14 -7.69
N ASP A 70 6.21 13.41 -8.71
CA ASP A 70 5.48 13.14 -9.95
C ASP A 70 4.95 11.70 -9.97
N PHE A 71 3.91 11.48 -9.17
CA PHE A 71 3.36 10.15 -8.98
C PHE A 71 2.72 9.57 -10.24
N MET A 72 2.09 10.39 -11.09
CA MET A 72 1.44 9.92 -12.31
C MET A 72 2.46 9.39 -13.33
N SER A 73 3.56 10.11 -13.54
CA SER A 73 4.65 9.62 -14.39
C SER A 73 5.26 8.34 -13.81
N PHE A 74 5.49 8.29 -12.50
CA PHE A 74 5.99 7.08 -11.84
C PHE A 74 5.06 5.88 -12.04
N THR A 75 3.75 6.03 -11.87
CA THR A 75 2.80 4.93 -12.03
C THR A 75 2.69 4.43 -13.47
N SER A 76 2.89 5.30 -14.47
CA SER A 76 2.98 4.88 -15.87
C SER A 76 4.11 3.88 -16.09
N HIS A 77 5.30 4.12 -15.50
CA HIS A 77 6.40 3.16 -15.57
C HIS A 77 6.09 1.87 -14.81
N ILE A 78 5.33 1.93 -13.71
CA ILE A 78 4.87 0.72 -13.01
C ILE A 78 3.95 -0.11 -13.90
N ASP A 79 3.07 0.53 -14.66
CA ASP A 79 2.18 -0.16 -15.60
C ASP A 79 2.99 -0.83 -16.73
N GLU A 80 4.03 -0.16 -17.26
CA GLU A 80 4.95 -0.75 -18.25
C GLU A 80 5.72 -1.95 -17.70
N LEU A 81 6.23 -1.85 -16.47
CA LEU A 81 6.92 -2.95 -15.79
C LEU A 81 5.96 -4.12 -15.54
N TYR A 82 4.72 -3.82 -15.14
CA TYR A 82 3.68 -4.83 -14.97
C TYR A 82 3.42 -5.57 -16.28
N GLU A 83 3.22 -4.88 -17.39
CA GLU A 83 2.97 -5.49 -18.71
C GLU A 83 4.17 -6.28 -19.24
N SER A 84 5.38 -5.81 -18.97
CA SER A 84 6.61 -6.54 -19.30
C SER A 84 6.73 -7.85 -18.52
N ALA A 85 6.53 -7.80 -17.19
CA ALA A 85 6.60 -8.97 -16.32
C ALA A 85 5.47 -9.97 -16.57
N LYS A 86 4.25 -9.50 -16.90
CA LYS A 86 3.08 -10.33 -17.19
C LYS A 86 3.30 -11.32 -18.34
N LYS A 87 4.22 -11.02 -19.26
CA LYS A 87 4.55 -11.89 -20.40
C LYS A 87 5.29 -13.18 -19.99
N GLN A 88 5.78 -13.25 -18.76
CA GLN A 88 6.44 -14.44 -18.23
C GLN A 88 5.39 -15.48 -17.82
N SER A 89 5.15 -16.49 -18.66
CA SER A 89 4.19 -17.57 -18.42
C SER A 89 4.79 -18.84 -17.80
N GLY A 90 6.09 -18.79 -17.44
CA GLY A 90 6.79 -19.91 -16.82
C GLY A 90 6.50 -20.08 -15.33
N GLY A 91 7.00 -21.17 -14.75
CA GLY A 91 6.82 -21.51 -13.34
C GLY A 91 5.78 -22.61 -13.12
N LYS A 92 5.57 -22.99 -11.86
CA LYS A 92 4.58 -23.99 -11.47
C LYS A 92 3.83 -23.51 -10.23
N VAL A 93 2.50 -23.56 -10.29
CA VAL A 93 1.65 -23.29 -9.11
C VAL A 93 1.99 -24.29 -8.01
N ALA A 94 2.10 -23.80 -6.78
CA ALA A 94 2.32 -24.64 -5.61
C ALA A 94 1.13 -25.61 -5.43
N ASP A 95 1.39 -26.90 -5.58
CA ASP A 95 0.37 -27.96 -5.59
C ASP A 95 0.43 -28.89 -4.38
N TYR A 96 1.42 -28.72 -3.50
CA TYR A 96 1.57 -29.50 -2.26
C TYR A 96 0.46 -29.21 -1.22
N ILE A 97 -0.25 -28.10 -1.35
CA ILE A 97 -1.46 -27.76 -0.57
C ILE A 97 -2.62 -27.60 -1.56
N PRO A 98 -3.71 -28.39 -1.45
CA PRO A 98 -4.83 -28.35 -2.40
C PRO A 98 -5.46 -26.96 -2.56
N GLN A 99 -5.45 -26.13 -1.53
CA GLN A 99 -5.97 -24.76 -1.57
C GLN A 99 -5.12 -23.84 -2.44
N LEU A 100 -3.80 -24.08 -2.51
CA LEU A 100 -2.89 -23.31 -3.36
C LEU A 100 -3.02 -23.72 -4.84
N ALA A 101 -3.27 -25.01 -5.10
CA ALA A 101 -3.48 -25.54 -6.45
C ALA A 101 -4.71 -24.95 -7.16
N LYS A 102 -5.65 -24.33 -6.43
CA LYS A 102 -6.86 -23.72 -6.99
C LYS A 102 -6.62 -22.39 -7.69
N PHE A 103 -5.49 -21.74 -7.47
CA PHE A 103 -5.20 -20.45 -8.09
C PHE A 103 -4.79 -20.62 -9.54
N SER A 104 -5.34 -19.77 -10.42
CA SER A 104 -4.93 -19.73 -11.83
C SER A 104 -3.49 -19.23 -11.96
N PRO A 105 -2.66 -19.84 -12.82
CA PRO A 105 -1.31 -19.34 -13.12
C PRO A 105 -1.31 -17.96 -13.79
N ASP A 106 -2.45 -17.55 -14.36
CA ASP A 106 -2.57 -16.27 -15.08
C ASP A 106 -2.85 -15.07 -14.15
N LEU A 107 -3.04 -15.31 -12.84
CA LEU A 107 -3.26 -14.24 -11.88
C LEU A 107 -1.98 -13.44 -11.65
N TRP A 108 -2.04 -12.14 -11.93
CA TRP A 108 -0.90 -11.24 -11.76
C TRP A 108 -1.37 -9.88 -11.25
N GLY A 109 -0.80 -9.44 -10.13
CA GLY A 109 -1.21 -8.20 -9.48
C GLY A 109 -0.05 -7.49 -8.81
N VAL A 110 0.05 -6.18 -9.04
CA VAL A 110 1.05 -5.30 -8.43
C VAL A 110 0.35 -4.17 -7.70
N SER A 111 0.73 -3.96 -6.44
CA SER A 111 0.23 -2.83 -5.64
C SER A 111 1.37 -2.16 -4.92
N LEU A 112 1.31 -0.83 -4.82
CA LEU A 112 2.28 -0.03 -4.10
C LEU A 112 1.59 0.97 -3.17
N CYS A 113 2.27 1.26 -2.07
CA CYS A 113 1.91 2.29 -1.11
C CYS A 113 3.20 2.98 -0.67
N THR A 114 3.33 4.29 -0.91
CA THR A 114 4.47 5.06 -0.42
C THR A 114 4.33 5.35 1.07
N VAL A 115 5.41 5.78 1.71
CA VAL A 115 5.40 6.22 3.12
C VAL A 115 4.48 7.42 3.36
N ASP A 116 4.23 8.22 2.32
CA ASP A 116 3.27 9.33 2.36
C ASP A 116 1.82 8.91 2.10
N GLY A 117 1.56 7.64 1.80
CA GLY A 117 0.23 7.09 1.52
C GLY A 117 -0.23 7.24 0.07
N GLN A 118 0.66 7.56 -0.86
CA GLN A 118 0.34 7.52 -2.29
C GLN A 118 0.20 6.07 -2.74
N ARG A 119 -0.84 5.74 -3.52
CA ARG A 119 -1.22 4.34 -3.80
C ARG A 119 -1.61 4.11 -5.24
N HIS A 120 -0.99 3.11 -5.86
CA HIS A 120 -1.31 2.62 -7.20
C HIS A 120 -1.44 1.10 -7.22
N SER A 121 -2.27 0.58 -8.11
CA SER A 121 -2.58 -0.84 -8.23
C SER A 121 -2.88 -1.17 -9.69
N VAL A 122 -2.29 -2.25 -10.21
CA VAL A 122 -2.51 -2.75 -11.58
C VAL A 122 -2.63 -4.28 -11.55
N GLY A 123 -3.56 -4.85 -12.31
CA GLY A 123 -3.87 -6.29 -12.33
C GLY A 123 -4.76 -6.77 -11.18
N ASP A 124 -4.63 -8.05 -10.81
CA ASP A 124 -5.52 -8.82 -9.93
C ASP A 124 -5.34 -8.51 -8.42
N THR A 125 -5.20 -7.23 -8.09
CA THR A 125 -4.82 -6.74 -6.75
C THR A 125 -5.90 -6.84 -5.67
N LYS A 126 -7.08 -7.33 -6.03
CA LYS A 126 -8.23 -7.51 -5.12
C LYS A 126 -8.58 -8.97 -4.90
N VAL A 127 -7.86 -9.89 -5.52
CA VAL A 127 -7.99 -11.32 -5.26
C VAL A 127 -7.27 -11.64 -3.94
N PRO A 128 -7.98 -12.12 -2.91
CA PRO A 128 -7.34 -12.49 -1.66
C PRO A 128 -6.52 -13.77 -1.82
N PHE A 129 -5.35 -13.82 -1.18
CA PHE A 129 -4.51 -15.02 -1.11
C PHE A 129 -3.84 -15.11 0.26
N CYS A 130 -3.40 -16.31 0.65
CA CYS A 130 -2.73 -16.52 1.92
C CYS A 130 -1.32 -15.92 1.90
N LEU A 131 -0.92 -15.22 2.97
CA LEU A 131 0.42 -14.60 3.07
C LEU A 131 1.57 -15.60 3.03
N GLN A 132 1.36 -16.84 3.48
CA GLN A 132 2.40 -17.86 3.56
C GLN A 132 3.66 -17.33 4.26
N SER A 133 4.86 -17.60 3.75
CA SER A 133 6.12 -17.12 4.33
C SER A 133 6.24 -15.60 4.45
N CYS A 134 5.46 -14.81 3.71
CA CYS A 134 5.46 -13.34 3.82
C CYS A 134 5.01 -12.85 5.21
N VAL A 135 4.38 -13.69 6.03
CA VAL A 135 4.00 -13.33 7.41
C VAL A 135 5.19 -13.36 8.38
N LYS A 136 6.30 -14.03 8.05
CA LYS A 136 7.42 -14.25 8.97
C LYS A 136 8.05 -12.94 9.47
N PRO A 137 8.36 -11.94 8.60
CA PRO A 137 8.90 -10.67 9.07
C PRO A 137 7.94 -9.90 9.98
N LEU A 138 6.63 -10.00 9.74
CA LEU A 138 5.61 -9.34 10.57
C LEU A 138 5.58 -9.94 11.98
N LYS A 139 5.61 -11.28 12.09
CA LYS A 139 5.68 -11.96 13.39
C LYS A 139 6.95 -11.60 14.16
N TYR A 140 8.09 -11.54 13.46
CA TYR A 140 9.36 -11.12 14.05
C TYR A 140 9.29 -9.67 14.57
N ALA A 141 8.75 -8.74 13.78
CA ALA A 141 8.59 -7.35 14.19
C ALA A 141 7.70 -7.21 15.44
N ILE A 142 6.59 -7.97 15.53
CA ILE A 142 5.73 -8.01 16.72
C ILE A 142 6.51 -8.54 17.93
N ALA A 143 7.20 -9.67 17.79
CA ALA A 143 7.96 -10.25 18.89
C ALA A 143 9.06 -9.30 19.41
N VAL A 144 9.76 -8.60 18.51
CA VAL A 144 10.78 -7.61 18.89
C VAL A 144 10.15 -6.37 19.53
N ASN A 145 9.01 -5.90 19.03
CA ASN A 145 8.27 -4.79 19.62
C ASN A 145 7.85 -5.10 21.06
N ASP A 146 7.39 -6.31 21.33
CA ASP A 146 6.80 -6.69 22.61
C ASP A 146 7.85 -7.16 23.64
N LEU A 147 8.92 -7.82 23.18
CA LEU A 147 9.89 -8.51 24.05
C LEU A 147 11.31 -7.92 23.98
N GLY A 148 11.58 -7.04 23.01
CA GLY A 148 12.90 -6.48 22.77
C GLY A 148 13.80 -7.41 21.96
N THR A 149 14.75 -6.79 21.24
CA THR A 149 15.69 -7.47 20.35
C THR A 149 16.55 -8.49 21.10
N GLU A 150 17.06 -8.13 22.27
CA GLU A 150 17.95 -8.95 23.09
C GLU A 150 17.26 -10.24 23.55
N TYR A 151 15.99 -10.18 23.92
CA TYR A 151 15.24 -11.37 24.34
C TYR A 151 14.98 -12.29 23.15
N VAL A 152 14.42 -11.75 22.06
CA VAL A 152 14.05 -12.54 20.87
C VAL A 152 15.27 -13.29 20.33
N HIS A 153 16.42 -12.63 20.25
CA HIS A 153 17.64 -13.24 19.70
C HIS A 153 18.37 -14.21 20.63
N ARG A 154 17.86 -14.48 21.83
CA ARG A 154 18.24 -15.68 22.60
C ARG A 154 17.72 -16.97 21.96
N TYR A 155 16.70 -16.87 21.08
CA TYR A 155 16.01 -18.02 20.50
C TYR A 155 16.18 -18.16 18.98
N VAL A 156 16.58 -17.10 18.28
CA VAL A 156 16.74 -17.10 16.81
C VAL A 156 17.97 -16.28 16.40
N GLY A 157 18.70 -16.77 15.40
CA GLY A 157 19.86 -16.10 14.85
C GLY A 157 19.53 -14.79 14.11
N LYS A 158 20.57 -14.09 13.68
CA LYS A 158 20.49 -12.84 12.89
C LYS A 158 21.06 -12.99 11.47
N GLU A 159 21.77 -14.09 11.23
CA GLU A 159 22.55 -14.28 10.02
C GLU A 159 21.86 -15.25 9.07
N PRO A 160 22.04 -15.07 7.76
CA PRO A 160 21.55 -16.04 6.78
C PRO A 160 22.31 -17.37 6.93
N SER A 161 21.60 -18.49 6.79
CA SER A 161 22.23 -19.81 6.89
C SER A 161 23.18 -20.16 5.74
N GLY A 162 23.08 -19.47 4.60
CA GLY A 162 23.81 -19.83 3.37
C GLY A 162 23.39 -21.18 2.76
N LEU A 163 22.36 -21.83 3.30
CA LEU A 163 21.91 -23.18 2.92
C LEU A 163 20.56 -23.14 2.19
N ARG A 164 20.26 -24.23 1.47
CA ARG A 164 18.97 -24.41 0.80
C ARG A 164 17.82 -24.57 1.81
N PHE A 165 16.64 -24.07 1.44
CA PHE A 165 15.42 -24.01 2.26
C PHE A 165 14.97 -25.34 2.92
N ASN A 166 15.28 -26.50 2.33
CA ASN A 166 14.80 -27.80 2.82
C ASN A 166 15.73 -28.50 3.82
N LYS A 167 16.63 -27.76 4.49
CA LYS A 167 17.49 -28.33 5.54
C LYS A 167 17.12 -27.70 6.88
N LEU A 168 16.74 -28.55 7.84
CA LEU A 168 16.72 -28.16 9.24
C LEU A 168 18.18 -27.95 9.67
N PHE A 169 18.46 -26.75 10.17
CA PHE A 169 19.80 -26.39 10.59
C PHE A 169 19.73 -25.44 11.77
N LEU A 170 20.71 -25.55 12.65
CA LEU A 170 20.97 -24.63 13.74
C LEU A 170 22.35 -24.04 13.51
N ASN A 171 22.55 -22.77 13.87
CA ASN A 171 23.87 -22.16 13.90
C ASN A 171 24.73 -22.77 15.02
N GLU A 172 25.97 -22.28 15.17
CA GLU A 172 26.90 -22.76 16.21
C GLU A 172 26.41 -22.56 17.64
N ASP A 173 25.39 -21.72 17.84
CA ASP A 173 24.74 -21.46 19.14
C ASP A 173 23.45 -22.29 19.35
N ASP A 174 23.21 -23.32 18.54
CA ASP A 174 22.00 -24.15 18.54
C ASP A 174 20.70 -23.34 18.29
N ARG A 175 20.77 -22.26 17.52
CA ARG A 175 19.61 -21.42 17.14
C ARG A 175 19.31 -21.53 15.64
N PRO A 176 18.03 -21.52 15.25
CA PRO A 176 17.62 -21.44 13.84
C PRO A 176 17.98 -20.09 13.19
#